data_AF-A0A942IP71-F1
#
_entry.id   AF-A0A942IP71-F1
#
_cell.length_a   1.000
_cell.length_b   1.000
_cell.length_c   1.000
_cell.angle_alpha   90.00
_cell.angle_beta   90.00
_cell.angle_gamma   90.00
#
_symmetry.space_group_name_H-M   'P 1'
#
loop_
_entity.id
_entity.type
_entity.pdbx_description
1 polymer ?
#
loop_
_entity_poly.entity_id
_entity_poly.type
_entity_poly.pdbx_seq_one_letter_code
_entity_poly.pdbx_strand_id
1 'polypeptide(L)'
;ATMNTYARGVESNELTKAFVDTYVKRFGETPTYTADTYSVIVNSLAPVIEQLGTLDPEKLIPVMETRVHKSSSGTVAYLKDAEGRHLHELRWGPGFLTALGVQWQDGELKGFWPNKWKATPEAPEITYKGMVPFKIPPWVIEKYKK
;
A
#
# COMPACT_ATOMS: atom_id res chain seq x y z
N ALA A 1 16.18 -6.47 5.39
CA ALA A 1 14.96 -6.01 4.69
C ALA A 1 14.01 -5.44 5.72
N THR A 2 13.12 -4.55 5.29
CA THR A 2 12.07 -3.94 6.13
C THR A 2 10.78 -3.84 5.32
N MET A 3 9.70 -3.37 5.96
CA MET A 3 8.45 -3.04 5.31
C MET A 3 8.40 -1.53 4.99
N ASN A 4 7.78 -1.16 3.88
CA ASN A 4 7.44 0.24 3.58
C ASN A 4 6.13 0.31 2.77
N THR A 5 5.49 1.48 2.72
CA THR A 5 4.32 1.70 1.86
C THR A 5 4.74 1.95 0.40
N TYR A 6 5.88 2.62 0.19
CA TYR A 6 6.36 3.01 -1.13
C TYR A 6 7.84 2.68 -1.34
N ALA A 7 8.20 2.48 -2.61
CA ALA A 7 9.58 2.46 -3.07
C ALA A 7 9.64 3.15 -4.44
N ARG A 8 10.72 3.89 -4.71
CA ARG A 8 10.89 4.58 -6.00
C ARG A 8 10.91 3.55 -7.13
N GLY A 9 10.15 3.81 -8.19
CA GLY A 9 10.02 2.92 -9.34
C GLY A 9 9.12 1.70 -9.13
N VAL A 10 8.48 1.56 -7.96
CA VAL A 10 7.43 0.55 -7.73
C VAL A 10 6.05 1.16 -7.92
N GLU A 11 5.19 0.48 -8.68
CA GLU A 11 3.82 0.92 -8.95
C GLU A 11 2.82 -0.14 -8.48
N SER A 12 2.17 0.12 -7.33
CA SER A 12 1.10 -0.73 -6.79
C SER A 12 -0.17 -0.66 -7.65
N ASN A 13 -0.44 0.52 -8.23
CA ASN A 13 -1.50 0.76 -9.20
C ASN A 13 -1.18 2.03 -10.03
N GLU A 14 -2.13 2.46 -10.86
CA GLU A 14 -1.97 3.60 -11.76
C GLU A 14 -1.76 4.96 -11.07
N LEU A 15 -2.13 5.09 -9.79
CA LEU A 15 -1.99 6.33 -9.02
C LEU A 15 -0.62 6.43 -8.33
N THR A 16 0.08 5.30 -8.15
CA THR A 16 1.32 5.24 -7.36
C THR A 16 2.41 6.12 -7.96
N LYS A 17 2.68 6.01 -9.26
CA LYS A 17 3.81 6.70 -9.91
C LYS A 17 3.71 8.21 -9.77
N ALA A 18 2.56 8.78 -10.14
CA ALA A 18 2.36 10.24 -10.09
C ALA A 18 2.51 10.78 -8.67
N PHE A 19 1.99 10.05 -7.68
CA PHE A 19 2.13 10.42 -6.26
C PHE A 19 3.59 10.38 -5.80
N VAL A 20 4.29 9.25 -6.00
CA VAL A 20 5.68 9.08 -5.56
C VAL A 20 6.60 10.09 -6.24
N ASP A 21 6.49 10.28 -7.56
CA ASP A 21 7.33 11.23 -8.30
C ASP A 21 7.11 12.67 -7.82
N THR A 22 5.85 13.06 -7.57
CA THR A 22 5.52 14.40 -7.07
C THR A 22 6.04 14.60 -5.64
N TYR A 23 5.89 13.59 -4.78
CA TYR A 23 6.39 13.63 -3.41
C TYR A 23 7.91 13.78 -3.39
N VAL A 24 8.63 12.96 -4.16
CA VAL A 24 10.09 13.03 -4.29
C VAL A 24 10.53 14.39 -4.85
N LYS A 25 9.85 14.90 -5.87
CA LYS A 25 10.15 16.24 -6.42
C LYS A 25 9.99 17.35 -5.37
N ARG A 26 8.99 17.24 -4.49
CA ARG A 26 8.68 18.26 -3.48
C ARG A 26 9.56 18.16 -2.23
N PHE A 27 9.86 16.95 -1.78
CA PHE A 27 10.49 16.69 -0.47
C PHE A 27 11.88 16.05 -0.55
N GLY A 28 12.31 15.61 -1.73
CA GLY A 28 13.64 15.01 -1.95
C GLY A 28 13.78 13.55 -1.47
N GLU A 29 12.79 13.01 -0.77
CA GLU A 29 12.83 11.69 -0.15
C GLU A 29 11.72 10.75 -0.63
N THR A 30 11.85 9.45 -0.34
CA THR A 30 10.81 8.46 -0.64
C THR A 30 9.69 8.59 0.40
N PRO A 31 8.42 8.65 -0.01
CA PRO A 31 7.32 8.73 0.95
C PRO A 31 7.31 7.51 1.89
N THR A 32 7.09 7.78 3.16
CA THR A 32 6.87 6.76 4.20
C THR A 32 5.38 6.56 4.42
N TYR A 33 5.01 5.68 5.36
CA TYR A 33 3.60 5.38 5.66
C TYR A 33 2.78 6.62 6.06
N THR A 34 3.41 7.65 6.64
CA THR A 34 2.71 8.89 7.02
C THR A 34 2.23 9.70 5.83
N ALA A 35 2.78 9.45 4.63
CA ALA A 35 2.31 10.10 3.41
C ALA A 35 0.85 9.71 3.07
N ASP A 36 0.35 8.57 3.58
CA ASP A 36 -1.04 8.14 3.38
C ASP A 36 -2.07 9.00 4.14
N THR A 37 -1.66 9.86 5.07
CA THR A 37 -2.57 10.91 5.60
C THR A 37 -3.11 11.78 4.46
N TYR A 38 -2.29 12.08 3.44
CA TYR A 38 -2.75 12.78 2.24
C TYR A 38 -3.78 11.94 1.48
N SER A 39 -3.51 10.64 1.28
CA SER A 39 -4.42 9.72 0.60
C SER A 39 -5.79 9.66 1.30
N VAL A 40 -5.83 9.62 2.63
CA VAL A 40 -7.08 9.61 3.40
C VAL A 40 -7.84 10.93 3.23
N ILE A 41 -7.16 12.07 3.34
CA ILE A 41 -7.81 13.39 3.21
C ILE A 41 -8.40 13.54 1.80
N VAL A 42 -7.62 13.25 0.76
CA VAL A 42 -7.98 13.55 -0.63
C VAL A 42 -8.88 12.50 -1.27
N ASN A 43 -8.66 11.20 -0.99
CA ASN A 43 -9.40 10.13 -1.66
C ASN A 43 -10.57 9.57 -0.82
N SER A 44 -10.51 9.74 0.51
CA SER A 44 -11.54 9.25 1.43
C SER A 44 -12.41 10.39 1.96
N LEU A 45 -11.87 11.29 2.78
CA LEU A 45 -12.65 12.26 3.55
C LEU A 45 -13.28 13.35 2.68
N ALA A 46 -12.48 14.05 1.86
CA ALA A 46 -12.98 15.15 1.03
C ALA A 46 -14.10 14.72 0.07
N PRO A 47 -14.00 13.60 -0.66
CA PRO A 47 -15.09 13.15 -1.54
C PRO A 47 -16.40 12.86 -0.80
N VAL A 48 -16.36 12.37 0.44
CA VAL A 48 -17.59 12.12 1.21
C VAL A 48 -18.19 13.42 1.74
N ILE A 49 -17.34 14.36 2.18
CA ILE A 49 -17.79 15.70 2.56
C ILE A 49 -18.49 16.38 1.38
N GLU A 50 -17.87 16.33 0.19
CA GLU A 50 -18.43 16.91 -1.03
C GLU A 50 -19.73 16.21 -1.45
N GLN A 51 -19.78 14.87 -1.35
CA GLN A 51 -20.97 14.09 -1.66
C GLN A 51 -22.15 14.42 -0.74
N LEU A 52 -21.91 14.58 0.57
CA LEU A 52 -22.96 14.76 1.57
C LEU A 52 -23.24 16.22 1.91
N GLY A 53 -22.36 17.15 1.51
CA GLY A 53 -22.46 18.57 1.83
C GLY A 53 -22.42 18.84 3.34
N THR A 54 -21.65 18.05 4.10
CA THR A 54 -21.64 18.13 5.57
C THR A 54 -20.28 17.76 6.16
N LEU A 55 -20.01 18.23 7.37
CA LEU A 55 -18.88 17.84 8.20
C LEU A 55 -19.31 16.99 9.41
N ASP A 56 -20.60 16.64 9.49
CA ASP A 56 -21.18 15.87 10.60
C ASP A 56 -20.67 14.41 10.57
N PRO A 57 -19.87 13.97 11.57
CA PRO A 57 -19.27 12.64 11.56
C PRO A 57 -20.30 11.51 11.56
N GLU A 58 -21.46 11.70 12.18
CA GLU A 58 -22.54 10.71 12.20
C GLU A 58 -23.11 10.43 10.80
N LYS A 59 -22.92 11.38 9.87
CA LYS A 59 -23.30 11.22 8.46
C LYS A 59 -22.14 10.74 7.60
N LEU A 60 -20.92 11.17 7.90
CA LEU A 60 -19.73 10.82 7.11
C LEU A 60 -19.31 9.36 7.31
N ILE A 61 -19.25 8.89 8.56
CA ILE A 61 -18.70 7.57 8.92
C ILE A 61 -19.41 6.43 8.17
N PRO A 62 -20.76 6.34 8.14
CA PRO A 62 -21.45 5.24 7.46
C PRO A 62 -21.13 5.13 5.96
N VAL A 63 -20.89 6.27 5.31
CA VAL A 63 -20.51 6.30 3.88
C VAL A 63 -19.03 5.94 3.71
N MET A 64 -18.14 6.48 4.55
CA MET A 64 -16.71 6.17 4.50
C MET A 64 -16.44 4.68 4.70
N GLU A 65 -17.14 4.04 5.64
CA GLU A 65 -16.95 2.64 5.99
C GLU A 65 -17.42 1.64 4.92
N THR A 66 -18.27 2.07 3.99
CA THR A 66 -18.80 1.24 2.91
C THR A 66 -18.15 1.52 1.55
N ARG A 67 -17.43 2.65 1.41
CA ARG A 67 -16.73 3.01 0.17
C ARG A 67 -15.53 2.10 -0.08
N VAL A 68 -15.43 1.65 -1.32
CA VAL A 68 -14.23 1.01 -1.88
C VAL A 68 -13.64 1.95 -2.92
N HIS A 69 -12.38 2.35 -2.74
CA HIS A 69 -11.73 3.31 -3.63
C HIS A 69 -10.23 3.08 -3.75
N LYS A 70 -9.63 3.56 -4.84
CA LYS A 70 -8.17 3.50 -5.01
C LYS A 70 -7.49 4.67 -4.30
N SER A 71 -6.31 4.39 -3.75
CA SER A 71 -5.31 5.34 -3.28
C SER A 71 -3.97 5.02 -3.96
N SER A 72 -2.94 5.83 -3.75
CA SER A 72 -1.62 5.58 -4.33
C SER A 72 -0.94 4.31 -3.78
N SER A 73 -1.35 3.82 -2.60
CA SER A 73 -0.78 2.61 -1.96
C SER A 73 -1.57 1.33 -2.25
N GLY A 74 -2.81 1.42 -2.76
CA GLY A 74 -3.64 0.26 -3.10
C GLY A 74 -5.15 0.59 -3.09
N THR A 75 -5.99 -0.45 -3.04
CA THR A 75 -7.44 -0.26 -2.89
C THR A 75 -7.82 -0.26 -1.41
N VAL A 76 -8.45 0.83 -0.98
CA VAL A 76 -8.99 1.03 0.38
C VAL A 76 -10.38 0.41 0.47
N ALA A 77 -10.56 -0.43 1.48
CA ALA A 77 -11.85 -0.94 1.94
C ALA A 77 -11.69 -1.30 3.43
N TYR A 78 -12.79 -1.33 4.19
CA TYR A 78 -12.75 -1.62 5.63
C TYR A 78 -13.28 -3.02 5.95
N LEU A 79 -12.68 -3.65 6.93
CA LEU A 79 -13.10 -4.94 7.45
C LEU A 79 -14.29 -4.80 8.41
N LYS A 80 -15.06 -5.87 8.46
CA LYS A 80 -16.08 -6.14 9.46
C LYS A 80 -15.73 -7.42 10.20
N ASP A 81 -16.16 -7.53 11.45
CA ASP A 81 -16.12 -8.80 12.16
C ASP A 81 -17.22 -9.76 11.69
N ALA A 82 -17.28 -10.94 12.33
CA ALA A 82 -18.25 -11.98 12.00
C ALA A 82 -19.71 -11.54 12.25
N GLU A 83 -19.94 -10.59 13.16
CA GLU A 83 -21.25 -10.03 13.46
C GLU A 83 -21.60 -8.81 12.57
N GLY A 84 -20.71 -8.42 11.66
CA GLY A 84 -20.91 -7.31 10.73
C GLY A 84 -20.58 -5.92 11.29
N ARG A 85 -19.96 -5.83 12.48
CA ARG A 85 -19.51 -4.57 13.08
C ARG A 85 -18.22 -4.09 12.44
N HIS A 86 -18.07 -2.79 12.29
CA HIS A 86 -16.89 -2.19 11.69
C HIS A 86 -15.67 -2.32 12.62
N LEU A 87 -14.54 -2.78 12.07
CA LEU A 87 -13.29 -2.96 12.81
C LEU A 87 -12.38 -1.73 12.78
N HIS A 88 -12.72 -0.71 11.98
CA HIS A 88 -11.83 0.39 11.60
C HIS A 88 -10.46 -0.05 11.07
N GLU A 89 -10.38 -1.30 10.58
CA GLU A 89 -9.19 -1.89 9.99
C GLU A 89 -9.35 -1.97 8.48
N LEU A 90 -8.25 -1.76 7.76
CA LEU A 90 -8.21 -1.85 6.32
C LEU A 90 -8.27 -3.32 5.88
N ARG A 91 -8.82 -3.56 4.69
CA ARG A 91 -8.73 -4.86 4.05
C ARG A 91 -7.36 -5.02 3.41
N TRP A 92 -6.72 -6.14 3.70
CA TRP A 92 -5.37 -6.46 3.22
C TRP A 92 -5.39 -7.67 2.26
N GLY A 93 -4.38 -7.75 1.39
CA GLY A 93 -4.15 -8.87 0.49
C GLY A 93 -4.60 -8.62 -0.96
N PRO A 94 -4.80 -9.70 -1.74
CA PRO A 94 -5.11 -9.59 -3.17
C PRO A 94 -6.32 -8.70 -3.47
N GLY A 95 -6.12 -7.72 -4.35
CA GLY A 95 -7.13 -6.74 -4.74
C GLY A 95 -7.22 -5.51 -3.83
N PHE A 96 -6.56 -5.52 -2.66
CA PHE A 96 -6.55 -4.44 -1.68
C PHE A 96 -5.13 -3.95 -1.40
N LEU A 97 -4.87 -3.50 -0.17
CA LEU A 97 -3.56 -3.06 0.28
C LEU A 97 -2.68 -4.26 0.62
N THR A 98 -1.39 -4.20 0.31
CA THR A 98 -0.44 -5.27 0.67
C THR A 98 0.74 -4.75 1.48
N ALA A 99 1.06 -3.45 1.40
CA ALA A 99 2.37 -2.88 1.70
C ALA A 99 3.49 -3.45 0.80
N LEU A 100 4.72 -3.01 1.02
CA LEU A 100 5.88 -3.47 0.27
C LEU A 100 6.94 -4.02 1.21
N GLY A 101 7.51 -5.18 0.84
CA GLY A 101 8.81 -5.58 1.36
C GLY A 101 9.89 -4.81 0.60
N VAL A 102 10.78 -4.13 1.32
CA VAL A 102 11.89 -3.36 0.72
C VAL A 102 13.25 -3.78 1.25
N GLN A 103 14.26 -3.62 0.39
CA GLN A 103 15.64 -3.95 0.69
C GLN A 103 16.58 -2.94 0.01
N TRP A 104 17.59 -2.48 0.74
CA TRP A 104 18.72 -1.79 0.12
C TRP A 104 19.53 -2.80 -0.70
N GLN A 105 19.57 -2.60 -2.02
CA GLN A 105 20.35 -3.38 -2.96
C GLN A 105 21.21 -2.41 -3.77
N ASP A 106 22.52 -2.60 -3.76
CA ASP A 106 23.47 -1.80 -4.54
C ASP A 106 23.34 -0.28 -4.29
N GLY A 107 23.05 0.12 -3.05
CA GLY A 107 22.89 1.53 -2.67
C GLY A 107 21.53 2.14 -2.95
N GLU A 108 20.54 1.35 -3.40
CA GLU A 108 19.18 1.82 -3.67
C GLU A 108 18.13 1.02 -2.90
N LEU A 109 17.10 1.70 -2.37
CA LEU A 109 15.96 1.05 -1.73
C LEU A 109 15.02 0.45 -2.79
N LYS A 110 15.04 -0.86 -2.97
CA LYS A 110 14.22 -1.60 -3.93
C LYS A 110 13.06 -2.32 -3.25
N GLY A 111 11.90 -2.39 -3.93
CA GLY A 111 10.81 -3.27 -3.55
C GLY A 111 11.09 -4.70 -4.00
N PHE A 112 10.97 -5.67 -3.08
CA PHE A 112 11.15 -7.09 -3.39
C PHE A 112 9.88 -7.94 -3.18
N TRP A 113 8.87 -7.40 -2.50
CA TRP A 113 7.60 -8.07 -2.25
C TRP A 113 6.44 -7.06 -2.31
N PRO A 114 5.27 -7.42 -2.88
CA PRO A 114 4.94 -8.71 -3.49
C PRO A 114 5.55 -8.90 -4.88
N ASN A 115 6.19 -10.06 -5.10
CA ASN A 115 6.81 -10.44 -6.37
C ASN A 115 6.52 -11.91 -6.66
N LYS A 116 5.62 -12.16 -7.60
CA LYS A 116 5.01 -13.47 -7.90
C LYS A 116 4.46 -14.16 -6.66
N TRP A 117 3.89 -13.37 -5.75
CA TRP A 117 3.41 -13.85 -4.47
C TRP A 117 1.95 -14.30 -4.56
N LYS A 118 1.62 -15.40 -3.90
CA LYS A 118 0.23 -15.85 -3.70
C LYS A 118 -0.04 -16.04 -2.21
N ALA A 119 -1.19 -15.54 -1.75
CA ALA A 119 -1.61 -15.68 -0.35
C ALA A 119 -1.99 -17.13 -0.01
N THR A 120 -2.63 -17.83 -0.94
CA THR A 120 -2.92 -19.28 -0.93
C THR A 120 -2.65 -19.85 -2.33
N PRO A 121 -2.52 -21.17 -2.51
CA PRO A 121 -2.29 -21.74 -3.85
C PRO A 121 -3.31 -21.32 -4.92
N GLU A 122 -4.57 -21.11 -4.49
CA GLU A 122 -5.72 -20.72 -5.31
C GLU A 122 -5.85 -19.20 -5.47
N ALA A 123 -5.20 -18.41 -4.61
CA ALA A 123 -5.25 -16.96 -4.68
C ALA A 123 -4.57 -16.43 -5.95
N PRO A 124 -5.05 -15.31 -6.51
CA PRO A 124 -4.38 -14.66 -7.62
C PRO A 124 -2.97 -14.24 -7.21
N GLU A 125 -2.04 -14.38 -8.16
CA GLU A 125 -0.67 -13.90 -7.99
C GLU A 125 -0.65 -12.37 -7.94
N ILE A 126 0.17 -11.81 -7.04
CA ILE A 126 0.45 -10.39 -6.94
C ILE A 126 1.91 -10.14 -7.27
N THR A 127 2.11 -9.29 -8.27
CA THR A 127 3.39 -8.69 -8.63
C THR A 127 3.14 -7.23 -8.99
N TYR A 128 3.87 -6.31 -8.35
CA TYR A 128 3.86 -4.92 -8.77
C TYR A 128 4.98 -4.62 -9.76
N LYS A 129 4.73 -3.67 -10.65
CA LYS A 129 5.75 -3.18 -11.58
C LYS A 129 6.90 -2.58 -10.79
N GLY A 130 8.14 -2.91 -11.20
CA GLY A 130 9.36 -2.45 -10.53
C GLY A 130 9.87 -3.35 -9.40
N MET A 131 9.18 -4.45 -9.10
CA MET A 131 9.65 -5.42 -8.12
C MET A 131 10.89 -6.17 -8.59
N VAL A 132 11.81 -6.45 -7.67
CA VAL A 132 13.03 -7.22 -7.91
C VAL A 132 13.11 -8.45 -6.99
N PRO A 133 13.94 -9.45 -7.29
CA PRO A 133 14.18 -10.55 -6.35
C PRO A 133 14.82 -10.07 -5.04
N PHE A 134 14.50 -10.74 -3.93
CA PHE A 134 15.22 -10.56 -2.67
C PHE A 134 16.68 -11.03 -2.82
N LYS A 135 17.64 -10.22 -2.36
CA LYS A 135 19.06 -10.61 -2.32
C LYS A 135 19.41 -11.16 -0.94
N ILE A 136 19.73 -12.45 -0.87
CA ILE A 136 20.24 -13.07 0.35
C ILE A 136 21.66 -12.53 0.61
N PRO A 137 22.01 -12.13 1.86
CA PRO A 137 23.35 -11.67 2.16
C PRO A 137 24.43 -12.72 1.84
N PRO A 138 25.61 -12.33 1.31
CA PRO A 138 26.65 -13.28 0.88
C PRO A 138 27.08 -14.27 1.97
N TRP A 139 27.23 -13.82 3.21
CA TRP A 139 27.63 -14.66 4.35
C TRP A 139 26.58 -15.71 4.72
N VAL A 140 25.29 -15.45 4.46
CA VAL A 140 24.23 -16.45 4.62
C VAL A 140 24.35 -17.49 3.51
N ILE A 141 24.55 -17.06 2.27
CA ILE A 141 24.76 -17.97 1.15
C ILE A 141 25.96 -18.86 1.45
N GLU A 142 27.11 -18.30 1.81
CA GLU A 142 28.32 -19.05 2.14
C GLU A 142 28.09 -20.11 3.22
N LYS A 143 27.39 -19.77 4.31
CA LYS A 143 27.10 -20.68 5.42
C LYS A 143 26.21 -21.87 5.02
N TYR A 144 25.28 -21.68 4.08
CA TYR A 144 24.26 -22.68 3.73
C TYR A 144 24.42 -23.28 2.34
N LYS A 145 25.42 -22.85 1.57
CA LYS A 145 25.78 -23.45 0.28
C LYS A 145 26.47 -24.79 0.56
N LYS A 146 25.72 -25.88 0.36
CA LYS A 146 26.25 -27.25 0.33
C LYS A 146 26.94 -27.52 -1.00
#